data_AF-A0A8C4L7S8-F1
#
_entry.id   AF-A0A8C4L7S8-F1
#
_cell.length_a   1.000
_cell.length_b   1.000
_cell.length_c   1.000
_cell.angle_alpha   90.00
_cell.angle_beta   90.00
_cell.angle_gamma   90.00
#
_symmetry.space_group_name_H-M   'P 1'
#
loop_
_entity.id
_entity.type
_entity.pdbx_description
1 polymer ?
#
loop_
_entity_poly.entity_id
_entity_poly.type
_entity_poly.pdbx_seq_one_letter_code
_entity_poly.pdbx_strand_id
1 'polypeptide(L)'
;MSSFEDADTEEMLTCLQMTVYHPGQQPNGIFQSIGFHKREKLPSREEVKFGRSSKVCNYTFQDRQVSRVQFSLQLFKKFGIVKLSTLLKDSFVPGN
;
A
#
# COMPACT_ATOMS: atom_id res chain seq x y z
N MET A 1 18.02 -18.69 38.21
CA MET A 1 17.64 -19.15 36.86
C MET A 1 16.44 -18.32 36.43
N SER A 2 16.63 -17.37 35.52
CA SER A 2 15.52 -16.66 34.87
C SER A 2 14.97 -17.59 33.81
N SER A 3 13.68 -17.94 33.89
CA SER A 3 13.00 -18.83 32.96
C SER A 3 12.88 -18.16 31.59
N PHE A 4 13.13 -18.93 30.54
CA PHE A 4 13.01 -18.53 29.13
C PHE A 4 11.55 -18.28 28.67
N GLU A 5 10.59 -18.24 29.59
CA GLU A 5 9.16 -18.28 29.27
C GLU A 5 8.54 -16.90 28.95
N ASP A 6 9.25 -15.81 29.23
CA ASP A 6 8.80 -14.42 28.94
C ASP A 6 9.64 -13.74 27.83
N ALA A 7 10.11 -14.51 26.84
CA ALA A 7 10.74 -13.91 25.67
C ALA A 7 9.66 -13.50 24.65
N ASP A 8 9.41 -12.18 24.54
CA ASP A 8 8.56 -11.60 23.50
C ASP A 8 8.99 -12.13 22.13
N THR A 9 8.15 -12.95 21.50
CA THR A 9 8.45 -13.48 20.16
C THR A 9 8.13 -12.41 19.12
N GLU A 10 9.15 -11.91 18.43
CA GLU A 10 8.98 -10.92 17.37
C GLU A 10 8.19 -11.50 16.18
N GLU A 11 7.01 -10.93 15.90
CA GLU A 11 6.21 -11.29 14.73
C GLU A 11 6.84 -10.76 13.44
N MET A 12 7.16 -11.65 12.49
CA MET A 12 7.59 -11.25 11.15
C MET A 12 6.39 -10.77 10.32
N LEU A 13 6.44 -9.51 9.86
CA LEU A 13 5.42 -8.93 9.00
C LEU A 13 5.80 -9.03 7.52
N THR A 14 4.80 -9.25 6.66
CA THR A 14 4.99 -9.16 5.21
C THR A 14 5.08 -7.68 4.80
N CYS A 15 6.15 -7.30 4.11
CA CYS A 15 6.36 -5.95 3.61
C CYS A 15 6.33 -5.93 2.08
N LEU A 16 5.49 -5.09 1.49
CA LEU A 16 5.49 -4.83 0.05
C LEU A 16 6.39 -3.62 -0.22
N GLN A 17 7.53 -3.85 -0.85
CA GLN A 17 8.39 -2.77 -1.34
C GLN A 17 7.95 -2.34 -2.74
N MET A 18 7.62 -1.06 -2.90
CA MET A 18 7.22 -0.48 -4.17
C MET A 18 8.25 0.55 -4.62
N THR A 19 8.69 0.44 -5.87
CA THR A 19 9.50 1.48 -6.54
C THR A 19 8.62 2.10 -7.60
N VAL A 20 8.51 3.43 -7.60
CA VAL A 20 7.62 4.17 -8.50
C VAL A 20 8.42 5.20 -9.30
N TYR A 21 7.97 5.46 -10.52
CA TYR A 21 8.55 6.45 -11.42
C TYR A 21 7.43 7.17 -12.17
N HIS A 22 7.56 8.48 -12.33
CA HIS A 22 6.73 9.25 -13.24
C HIS A 22 7.56 10.37 -13.91
N PRO A 23 7.43 10.61 -15.23
CA PRO A 23 8.20 11.65 -15.91
C PRO A 23 8.05 13.05 -15.28
N GLY A 24 6.85 13.38 -14.82
CA GLY A 24 6.53 14.63 -14.12
C GLY A 24 6.79 14.64 -12.61
N GLN A 25 7.48 13.66 -12.02
CA GLN A 25 7.61 13.54 -10.57
C GLN A 25 8.35 14.73 -9.89
N GLN A 26 9.34 15.31 -10.57
CA GLN A 26 10.09 16.48 -10.12
C GLN A 26 9.31 17.79 -10.32
N PRO A 27 8.87 18.15 -11.55
CA PRO A 27 8.24 19.45 -11.78
C PRO A 27 6.83 19.58 -11.19
N ASN A 28 6.07 18.47 -11.12
CA ASN A 28 4.65 18.52 -10.76
C ASN A 28 4.34 17.97 -9.37
N GLY A 29 5.35 17.48 -8.63
CA GLY A 29 5.19 17.00 -7.27
C GLY A 29 4.16 15.86 -7.13
N ILE A 30 4.03 14.99 -8.13
CA ILE A 30 2.96 13.98 -8.19
C ILE A 30 2.97 13.04 -6.97
N PHE A 31 4.16 12.77 -6.42
CA PHE A 31 4.35 11.94 -5.24
C PHE A 31 4.58 12.72 -3.94
N GLN A 32 4.30 14.03 -3.90
CA GLN A 32 4.55 14.87 -2.72
C GLN A 32 3.81 14.41 -1.45
N SER A 33 2.68 13.71 -1.63
CA SER A 33 1.87 13.15 -0.55
C SER A 33 2.31 11.75 -0.08
N ILE A 34 3.36 11.19 -0.67
CA ILE A 34 3.86 9.85 -0.34
C ILE A 34 5.09 9.96 0.56
N GLY A 35 5.03 9.32 1.73
CA GLY A 35 6.17 9.21 2.64
C GLY A 35 7.17 8.16 2.16
N PHE A 36 8.09 8.53 1.28
CA PHE A 36 9.16 7.64 0.83
C PHE A 36 10.09 7.24 1.99
N HIS A 37 10.70 6.05 1.86
CA HIS A 37 11.65 5.48 2.83
C HIS A 37 11.06 5.20 4.23
N LYS A 38 9.73 5.26 4.36
CA LYS A 38 8.99 4.90 5.56
C LYS A 38 8.24 3.59 5.35
N ARG A 39 8.35 2.67 6.32
CA ARG A 39 7.51 1.47 6.36
C ARG A 39 6.23 1.79 7.12
N GLU A 40 5.08 1.54 6.50
CA GLU A 40 3.78 1.72 7.12
C GLU A 40 3.17 0.35 7.42
N LYS A 41 2.77 0.14 8.67
CA LYS A 41 2.10 -1.10 9.11
C LYS A 41 0.59 -0.90 8.92
N LEU A 42 -0.01 -1.73 8.09
CA LEU A 42 -1.44 -1.71 7.80
C LEU A 42 -2.11 -3.00 8.31
N PRO A 43 -3.37 -2.92 8.79
CA PRO A 43 -4.14 -4.11 9.14
C PRO A 43 -4.37 -5.00 7.91
N SER A 44 -4.29 -6.32 8.09
CA SER A 44 -4.45 -7.29 6.98
C SER A 44 -5.84 -7.30 6.32
N ARG A 45 -6.86 -6.76 7.01
CA ARG A 45 -8.23 -6.66 6.52
C ARG A 45 -8.45 -5.44 5.61
N GLU A 46 -7.54 -4.47 5.65
CA GLU A 46 -7.70 -3.24 4.87
C GLU A 46 -7.26 -3.43 3.42
N GLU A 47 -8.04 -2.84 2.53
CA GLU A 47 -7.68 -2.68 1.13
C GLU A 47 -6.91 -1.37 0.97
N VAL A 48 -5.71 -1.45 0.42
CA VAL A 48 -4.83 -0.29 0.21
C VAL A 48 -5.18 0.35 -1.12
N LYS A 49 -5.63 1.60 -1.11
CA LYS A 49 -6.13 2.30 -2.31
C LYS A 49 -5.16 3.37 -2.77
N PHE A 50 -4.97 3.44 -4.09
CA PHE A 50 -4.11 4.41 -4.77
C PHE A 50 -4.95 5.26 -5.72
N GLY A 51 -4.75 6.57 -5.76
CA GLY A 51 -5.53 7.45 -6.64
C GLY A 51 -5.39 8.94 -6.32
N ARG A 52 -6.23 9.78 -6.90
CA ARG A 52 -6.21 11.24 -6.68
C ARG A 52 -6.93 11.67 -5.39
N SER A 53 -7.89 10.88 -4.90
CA SER A 53 -8.80 11.33 -3.83
C SER A 53 -8.27 11.02 -2.42
N SER A 54 -7.83 12.04 -1.69
CA SER A 54 -7.39 11.93 -0.28
C SER A 54 -8.47 11.50 0.71
N LYS A 55 -9.73 11.55 0.30
CA LYS A 55 -10.85 11.08 1.15
C LYS A 55 -10.95 9.56 1.23
N VAL A 56 -10.43 8.84 0.24
CA VAL A 56 -10.64 7.39 0.08
C VAL A 56 -9.36 6.59 -0.20
N CYS A 57 -8.29 7.23 -0.68
CA CYS A 57 -7.03 6.57 -0.98
C CYS A 57 -6.02 6.73 0.15
N ASN A 58 -5.33 5.63 0.48
CA ASN A 58 -4.20 5.65 1.42
C ASN A 58 -3.01 6.38 0.81
N TYR A 59 -2.73 6.12 -0.46
CA TYR A 59 -1.64 6.76 -1.21
C TYR A 59 -2.22 7.62 -2.32
N THR A 60 -1.95 8.93 -2.23
CA THR A 60 -2.51 9.89 -3.18
C THR A 60 -1.48 10.39 -4.18
N PHE A 61 -1.90 10.51 -5.43
CA PHE A 61 -1.14 11.11 -6.52
C PHE A 61 -1.71 12.49 -6.85
N GLN A 62 -0.86 13.50 -6.92
CA GLN A 62 -1.25 14.89 -7.20
C GLN A 62 -1.31 15.14 -8.71
N ASP A 63 -2.17 14.39 -9.39
CA ASP A 63 -2.35 14.47 -10.83
C ASP A 63 -3.85 14.38 -11.18
N ARG A 64 -4.30 15.27 -12.08
CA ARG A 64 -5.68 15.31 -12.55
C ARG A 64 -6.02 14.16 -13.50
N GLN A 65 -5.03 13.59 -14.17
CA GLN A 65 -5.17 12.43 -15.06
C GLN A 65 -5.47 11.14 -14.29
N VAL A 66 -5.13 11.11 -12.99
CA VAL A 66 -5.39 9.95 -12.13
C VAL A 66 -6.86 9.92 -11.72
N SER A 67 -7.46 8.73 -11.78
CA SER A 67 -8.83 8.49 -11.31
C SER A 67 -8.96 8.78 -9.80
N ARG A 68 -10.19 9.01 -9.32
CA ARG A 68 -10.42 9.23 -7.87
C ARG A 68 -9.84 8.07 -7.05
N VAL A 69 -10.03 6.84 -7.53
CA VAL A 69 -9.32 5.62 -7.16
C VAL A 69 -8.81 5.00 -8.46
N GLN A 70 -7.52 4.73 -8.56
CA GLN A 70 -6.89 4.15 -9.74
C GLN A 70 -6.87 2.62 -9.65
N PHE A 71 -6.34 2.12 -8.54
CA PHE A 71 -6.28 0.69 -8.24
C PHE A 71 -6.24 0.49 -6.73
N SER A 72 -6.49 -0.74 -6.32
CA SER A 72 -6.36 -1.17 -4.95
C SER A 72 -5.55 -2.45 -4.83
N LEU A 73 -4.89 -2.60 -3.68
CA LEU A 73 -4.18 -3.81 -3.28
C LEU A 73 -4.90 -4.44 -2.10
N GLN A 74 -5.25 -5.71 -2.24
CA GLN A 74 -5.82 -6.50 -1.16
C GLN A 74 -4.84 -7.61 -0.77
N LEU A 75 -4.58 -7.72 0.53
CA LEU A 75 -3.83 -8.85 1.08
C LEU A 75 -4.72 -10.09 1.11
N PHE A 76 -4.17 -11.22 0.69
CA PHE A 76 -4.81 -12.51 0.81
C PHE A 76 -3.80 -13.59 1.17
N LYS A 77 -4.27 -14.67 1.80
CA LYS A 77 -3.47 -15.86 2.04
C LYS A 77 -3.83 -16.90 0.99
N LYS A 78 -2.87 -17.24 0.13
CA LYS A 78 -3.04 -18.33 -0.83
C LYS A 78 -3.00 -19.67 -0.08
N PHE A 79 -3.91 -20.59 -0.41
CA PHE A 79 -3.93 -21.93 0.19
C PHE A 79 -2.58 -22.63 -0.03
N GLY A 80 -2.06 -23.27 1.04
CA GLY A 80 -0.78 -23.96 1.02
C GLY A 80 0.46 -23.07 1.16
N ILE A 81 0.31 -21.75 1.29
CA ILE A 81 1.43 -20.81 1.47
C ILE A 81 1.33 -20.12 2.83
N VAL A 82 2.46 -20.05 3.54
CA VAL A 82 2.56 -19.42 4.88
C VAL A 82 2.63 -17.89 4.79
N LYS A 83 3.09 -17.35 3.66
CA LYS A 83 3.24 -15.90 3.40
C LYS A 83 1.97 -15.26 2.83
N LEU A 84 1.75 -13.98 3.15
CA LEU A 84 0.69 -13.19 2.51
C LEU A 84 1.07 -12.85 1.06
N SER A 85 0.06 -12.76 0.21
CA SER A 85 0.17 -12.35 -1.19
C SER A 85 -0.72 -11.13 -1.45
N THR A 86 -0.41 -10.37 -2.48
CA THR A 86 -1.13 -9.14 -2.85
C THR A 86 -1.89 -9.34 -4.16
N LEU A 87 -3.18 -9.01 -4.18
CA LEU A 87 -3.99 -8.97 -5.38
C LEU A 87 -4.19 -7.53 -5.81
N LEU A 88 -3.91 -7.24 -7.08
CA LEU A 88 -4.20 -5.95 -7.70
C LEU A 88 -5.61 -5.96 -8.29
N LYS A 89 -6.40 -4.94 -7.98
CA LYS A 89 -7.73 -4.73 -8.56
C LYS A 89 -7.78 -3.36 -9.21
N ASP A 90 -8.09 -3.33 -10.50
CA ASP A 90 -8.31 -2.08 -11.21
C ASP A 90 -9.63 -1.46 -10.78
N SER A 91 -9.58 -0.18 -10.45
CA SER A 91 -10.76 0.62 -10.10
C SER A 91 -11.09 1.54 -11.26
N PHE A 92 -11.34 0.99 -12.45
CA PHE A 92 -11.78 1.80 -13.59
C PHE A 92 -13.19 2.32 -13.30
N VAL A 93 -13.27 3.56 -12.83
CA VAL A 93 -14.51 4.33 -12.84
C VAL A 93 -14.45 5.23 -14.07
N PRO A 94 -15.25 4.99 -15.12
CA PRO A 94 -15.31 5.92 -16.25
C PRO A 94 -15.65 7.31 -15.70
N GLY A 95 -14.77 8.27 -15.98
CA GLY A 95 -15.06 9.68 -15.70
C GLY A 95 -16.20 10.11 -16.62
N ASN A 96 -17.26 10.71 -16.04
CA ASN A 96 -18.26 11.46 -16.80
C ASN A 96 -17.60 12.59 -17.61
#